data_AF-A0A7Y4TY62-F1
#
_entry.id   AF-A0A7Y4TY62-F1
#
_cell.length_a   1.000
_cell.length_b   1.000
_cell.length_c   1.000
_cell.angle_alpha   90.00
_cell.angle_beta   90.00
_cell.angle_gamma   90.00
#
_symmetry.space_group_name_H-M   'P 1'
#
loop_
_entity.id
_entity.type
_entity.pdbx_description
1 polymer ?
#
loop_
_entity_poly.entity_id
_entity_poly.type
_entity_poly.pdbx_seq_one_letter_code
_entity_poly.pdbx_strand_id
1 'polypeptide(L)'
;MAEPRNQHDLPPSFTPSLPFYKATLRGPEGERRLPVDVVKQELLALPSTTWIDFADDELGEPAIYALDLMRRLAPLKRQWIAHAHPRFLDNATLIETAHTSGCRGLIFDGVEIAAQHLTSEPMSTTESLAQLTRRFRTLPENGLLSIVHFVFGYDTDDEGVFERTMRFCLEARIGLPHFSLLTPGPGSALAATLAQEGRLLPNAETQGDGAHAVFRPRLMTPEALENGLRWTRQQVYRSRTIWQRVGGWNRGTFQHLLANHTQRRMFQHEQIGVYTEAMRLLSHLSQPIQVQERASFISTLHDAVGETRRHLQGALLRTRVIRDEPLKAVTLCLEGVLDASGAKEVLHRIHETIRAGHHKVVLDLKGLESISPTVITRFLEENAQALIALRDRVVFRHLRSVLAVVKANLGGVLPNAELFELVSEES
;
A
#
# COMPACT_ATOMS: atom_id res chain seq x y z
N MET A 1 25.82 10.31 -25.56
CA MET A 1 24.79 10.98 -24.75
C MET A 1 23.45 10.35 -25.10
N ALA A 2 22.97 9.45 -24.25
CA ALA A 2 21.70 8.75 -24.42
C ALA A 2 20.73 9.28 -23.36
N GLU A 3 19.57 9.75 -23.80
CA GLU A 3 18.46 10.18 -22.94
C GLU A 3 17.94 9.02 -22.07
N PRO A 4 17.45 9.27 -20.86
CA PRO A 4 16.72 8.26 -20.11
C PRO A 4 15.30 8.15 -20.70
N ARG A 5 15.04 7.05 -21.44
CA ARG A 5 13.67 6.60 -21.71
C ARG A 5 13.04 6.18 -20.39
N ASN A 6 12.33 7.09 -19.72
CA ASN A 6 11.32 6.73 -18.73
C ASN A 6 10.14 6.09 -19.47
N GLN A 7 10.22 4.78 -19.70
CA GLN A 7 9.08 3.96 -20.13
C GLN A 7 8.13 3.76 -18.94
N HIS A 8 7.33 4.78 -18.64
CA HIS A 8 5.98 4.58 -18.14
C HIS A 8 5.04 4.41 -19.35
N ASP A 9 5.30 3.39 -20.17
CA ASP A 9 4.28 2.97 -21.13
C ASP A 9 3.19 2.28 -20.32
N LEU A 10 2.03 2.93 -20.23
CA LEU A 10 0.81 2.30 -19.74
C LEU A 10 0.64 0.98 -20.49
N PRO A 11 0.35 -0.13 -19.79
CA PRO A 11 0.15 -1.41 -20.44
C PRO A 11 -0.92 -1.27 -21.53
N PRO A 12 -0.79 -1.96 -22.68
CA PRO A 12 -1.57 -1.76 -23.91
C PRO A 12 -3.11 -1.83 -23.74
N SER A 13 -3.55 -2.29 -22.57
CA SER A 13 -4.94 -2.44 -22.12
C SER A 13 -5.78 -1.16 -21.96
N PHE A 14 -5.24 0.05 -22.18
CA PHE A 14 -6.04 1.30 -22.25
C PHE A 14 -6.52 1.65 -23.66
N THR A 15 -6.55 0.68 -24.59
CA THR A 15 -7.10 0.93 -25.93
C THR A 15 -8.52 0.36 -26.07
N PRO A 16 -9.58 1.10 -25.69
CA PRO A 16 -10.71 1.14 -26.59
C PRO A 16 -10.20 1.64 -27.95
N SER A 17 -10.81 1.22 -29.04
CA SER A 17 -10.50 1.59 -30.43
C SER A 17 -10.64 3.09 -30.77
N LEU A 18 -10.52 3.99 -29.79
CA LEU A 18 -10.50 5.43 -29.94
C LEU A 18 -9.04 5.90 -29.83
N PRO A 19 -8.44 6.44 -30.89
CA PRO A 19 -7.08 6.95 -30.82
C PRO A 19 -7.04 8.15 -29.86
N PHE A 20 -6.32 7.99 -28.74
CA PHE A 20 -5.93 9.12 -27.91
C PHE A 20 -4.85 9.91 -28.64
N TYR A 21 -4.97 11.23 -28.61
CA TYR A 21 -3.86 12.10 -28.95
C TYR A 21 -3.08 12.40 -27.66
N LYS A 22 -1.83 11.92 -27.61
CA LYS A 22 -0.92 12.19 -26.49
C LYS A 22 -0.38 13.62 -26.62
N ALA A 23 -0.89 14.51 -25.79
CA ALA A 23 -0.46 15.90 -25.74
C ALA A 23 0.68 16.05 -24.72
N THR A 24 1.65 16.90 -25.06
CA THR A 24 2.82 17.13 -24.21
C THR A 24 2.70 18.44 -23.42
N LEU A 25 2.77 18.34 -22.10
CA LEU A 25 2.83 19.49 -21.20
C LEU A 25 4.27 20.01 -21.03
N ARG A 26 5.28 19.20 -21.37
CA ARG A 26 6.69 19.59 -21.34
C ARG A 26 7.25 19.82 -22.74
N GLY A 27 8.14 20.81 -22.83
CA GLY A 27 8.92 21.07 -24.02
C GLY A 27 10.12 20.13 -24.14
N PRO A 28 10.91 20.28 -25.23
CA PRO A 28 12.06 19.41 -25.50
C PRO A 28 13.16 19.51 -24.44
N GLU A 29 13.26 20.61 -23.70
CA GLU A 29 14.24 20.78 -22.60
C GLU A 29 13.65 20.39 -21.23
N GLY A 30 12.42 19.86 -21.21
CA GLY A 30 11.70 19.45 -20.00
C GLY A 30 10.98 20.60 -19.29
N GLU A 31 11.01 21.81 -19.84
CA GLU A 31 10.32 22.99 -19.33
C GLU A 31 8.80 22.85 -19.51
N ARG A 32 8.02 23.31 -18.53
CA ARG A 32 6.56 23.23 -18.63
C ARG A 32 6.04 24.27 -19.61
N ARG A 33 5.38 23.82 -20.68
CA ARG A 33 4.78 24.65 -21.72
C ARG A 33 3.61 25.46 -21.16
N LEU A 34 3.43 26.69 -21.61
CA LEU A 34 2.29 27.50 -21.17
C LEU A 34 0.98 26.88 -21.66
N PRO A 35 -0.10 26.88 -20.84
CA PRO A 35 -1.35 26.25 -21.24
C PRO A 35 -1.97 26.84 -22.52
N VAL A 36 -1.75 28.13 -22.76
CA VAL A 36 -2.17 28.80 -24.00
C VAL A 36 -1.49 28.21 -25.24
N ASP A 37 -0.23 27.82 -25.13
CA ASP A 37 0.56 27.30 -26.24
C ASP A 37 0.17 25.86 -26.53
N VAL A 38 0.01 25.03 -25.49
CA VAL A 38 -0.52 23.67 -25.62
C VAL A 38 -1.86 23.68 -26.36
N VAL A 39 -2.80 24.54 -25.93
CA VAL A 39 -4.11 24.62 -26.56
C VAL A 39 -4.04 25.12 -28.01
N LYS A 40 -3.33 26.21 -28.27
CA LYS A 40 -3.31 26.85 -29.60
C LYS A 40 -2.51 26.07 -30.64
N GLN A 41 -1.34 25.58 -30.26
CA GLN A 41 -0.38 24.98 -31.20
C GLN A 41 -0.72 23.52 -31.49
N GLU A 42 -1.35 22.83 -30.54
CA GLU A 42 -1.53 21.39 -30.61
C GLU A 42 -3.02 21.00 -30.64
N LEU A 43 -3.80 21.46 -29.65
CA LEU A 43 -5.15 20.95 -29.49
C LEU A 43 -6.12 21.53 -30.53
N LEU A 44 -6.07 22.81 -30.86
CA LEU A 44 -7.02 23.43 -31.80
C LEU A 44 -7.02 22.80 -33.20
N ALA A 45 -5.88 22.27 -33.66
CA ALA A 45 -5.74 21.64 -34.97
C ALA A 45 -6.41 20.25 -35.06
N LEU A 46 -6.65 19.59 -33.91
CA LEU A 46 -7.21 18.24 -33.88
C LEU A 46 -8.72 18.25 -34.10
N PRO A 47 -9.30 17.15 -34.63
CA PRO A 47 -10.75 16.97 -34.69
C PRO A 47 -11.42 17.11 -33.31
N SER A 48 -12.65 17.64 -33.28
CA SER A 48 -13.39 17.85 -32.03
C SER A 48 -13.73 16.56 -31.26
N THR A 49 -13.73 15.42 -31.93
CA THR A 49 -13.98 14.09 -31.35
C THR A 49 -12.73 13.45 -30.73
N THR A 50 -11.56 14.08 -30.86
CA THR A 50 -10.29 13.53 -30.40
C THR A 50 -10.22 13.55 -28.87
N TRP A 51 -9.93 12.39 -28.27
CA TRP A 51 -9.61 12.28 -26.85
C TRP A 51 -8.16 12.69 -26.61
N ILE A 52 -7.91 13.39 -25.51
CA ILE A 52 -6.58 13.91 -25.19
C ILE A 52 -6.03 13.16 -23.98
N ASP A 53 -4.75 12.77 -24.05
CA ASP A 53 -4.00 12.16 -22.95
C ASP A 53 -2.79 13.04 -22.60
N PHE A 54 -2.75 13.56 -21.37
CA PHE A 54 -1.61 14.29 -20.82
C PHE A 54 -0.77 13.36 -19.94
N ALA A 55 0.27 12.75 -20.52
CA ALA A 55 1.01 11.65 -19.91
C ALA A 55 2.49 11.94 -19.60
N ASP A 56 3.02 13.10 -19.98
CA ASP A 56 4.43 13.48 -19.80
C ASP A 56 4.70 14.35 -18.56
N ASP A 57 3.65 14.75 -17.84
CA ASP A 57 3.75 15.54 -16.61
C ASP A 57 2.57 15.27 -15.68
N GLU A 58 2.79 15.44 -14.38
CA GLU A 58 1.73 15.30 -13.37
C GLU A 58 1.00 16.62 -13.17
N LEU A 59 -0.32 16.60 -13.34
CA LEU A 59 -1.18 17.72 -12.99
C LEU A 59 -1.39 17.80 -11.47
N GLY A 60 -1.47 19.04 -10.97
CA GLY A 60 -1.79 19.34 -9.58
C GLY A 60 -0.90 20.42 -8.99
N GLU A 61 0.36 20.49 -9.40
CA GLU A 61 1.32 21.45 -8.85
C GLU A 61 2.13 22.18 -9.94
N PRO A 62 2.12 23.53 -9.98
CA PRO A 62 1.31 24.41 -9.14
C PRO A 62 -0.15 24.39 -9.58
N ALA A 63 -1.08 24.47 -8.62
CA ALA A 63 -2.52 24.43 -8.90
C ALA A 63 -2.98 25.51 -9.90
N ILE A 64 -2.32 26.67 -9.91
CA ILE A 64 -2.60 27.77 -10.85
C ILE A 64 -2.44 27.32 -12.31
N TYR A 65 -1.40 26.53 -12.61
CA TYR A 65 -1.16 26.01 -13.95
C TYR A 65 -2.29 25.07 -14.39
N ALA A 66 -2.63 24.10 -13.54
CA ALA A 66 -3.68 23.14 -13.82
C ALA A 66 -5.04 23.84 -14.02
N LEU A 67 -5.37 24.84 -13.20
CA LEU A 67 -6.59 25.64 -13.36
C LEU A 67 -6.61 26.42 -14.68
N ASP A 68 -5.51 27.07 -15.07
CA ASP A 68 -5.44 27.80 -16.36
C ASP A 68 -5.62 26.85 -17.55
N LEU A 69 -4.94 25.70 -17.54
CA LEU A 69 -5.10 24.67 -18.57
C LEU A 69 -6.55 24.20 -18.67
N MET A 70 -7.14 23.75 -17.56
CA MET A 70 -8.51 23.24 -17.55
C MET A 70 -9.53 24.29 -17.99
N ARG A 71 -9.38 25.55 -17.57
CA ARG A 71 -10.25 26.65 -18.02
C ARG A 71 -10.16 26.88 -19.52
N ARG A 72 -8.99 26.71 -20.13
CA ARG A 72 -8.80 26.82 -21.59
C ARG A 72 -9.30 25.59 -22.35
N LEU A 73 -9.31 24.42 -21.71
CA LEU A 73 -9.86 23.19 -22.28
C LEU A 73 -11.41 23.20 -22.31
N ALA A 74 -12.06 23.81 -21.31
CA ALA A 74 -13.51 23.78 -21.17
C ALA A 74 -14.29 24.23 -22.43
N PRO A 75 -13.91 25.33 -23.13
CA PRO A 75 -14.56 25.74 -24.38
C PRO A 75 -14.43 24.73 -25.53
N LEU A 76 -13.39 23.89 -25.54
CA LEU A 76 -13.16 22.90 -26.58
C LEU A 76 -14.17 21.74 -26.52
N LYS A 77 -14.78 21.52 -25.35
CA LYS A 77 -15.76 20.44 -25.09
C LYS A 77 -15.23 19.04 -25.44
N ARG A 78 -13.93 18.81 -25.24
CA ARG A 78 -13.25 17.54 -25.51
C ARG A 78 -13.07 16.73 -24.24
N GLN A 79 -12.99 15.41 -24.42
CA GLN A 79 -12.71 14.49 -23.33
C GLN A 79 -11.21 14.33 -23.17
N TRP A 80 -10.74 14.35 -21.93
CA TRP A 80 -9.32 14.20 -21.64
C TRP A 80 -9.07 13.39 -20.37
N ILE A 81 -7.88 12.81 -20.32
CA ILE A 81 -7.29 12.15 -19.15
C ILE A 81 -5.91 12.75 -18.89
N ALA A 82 -5.42 12.64 -17.66
CA ALA A 82 -4.09 13.12 -17.30
C ALA A 82 -3.50 12.33 -16.13
N HIS A 83 -2.18 12.29 -16.08
CA HIS A 83 -1.46 11.93 -14.86
C HIS A 83 -1.65 13.02 -13.80
N ALA A 84 -1.84 12.61 -12.55
CA ALA A 84 -2.03 13.51 -11.43
C ALA A 84 -1.33 12.97 -10.18
N HIS A 85 -0.71 13.88 -9.44
CA HIS A 85 -0.15 13.57 -8.13
C HIS A 85 -1.29 13.41 -7.09
N PRO A 86 -1.19 12.55 -6.06
CA PRO A 86 -2.22 12.40 -5.03
C PRO A 86 -2.63 13.70 -4.34
N ARG A 87 -1.74 14.70 -4.28
CA ARG A 87 -2.02 16.06 -3.76
C ARG A 87 -3.06 16.83 -4.59
N PHE A 88 -3.32 16.44 -5.84
CA PHE A 88 -4.45 16.97 -6.63
C PHE A 88 -5.77 16.84 -5.88
N LEU A 89 -5.92 15.76 -5.11
CA LEU A 89 -7.13 15.44 -4.36
C LEU A 89 -7.38 16.36 -3.16
N ASP A 90 -6.40 17.19 -2.79
CA ASP A 90 -6.50 18.11 -1.65
C ASP A 90 -7.22 19.41 -2.02
N ASN A 91 -7.47 19.63 -3.31
CA ASN A 91 -8.04 20.86 -3.82
C ASN A 91 -9.38 20.60 -4.52
N ALA A 92 -10.47 20.87 -3.80
CA ALA A 92 -11.84 20.73 -4.33
C ALA A 92 -12.07 21.53 -5.62
N THR A 93 -11.46 22.72 -5.74
CA THR A 93 -11.57 23.54 -6.96
C THR A 93 -10.89 22.88 -8.16
N LEU A 94 -9.76 22.19 -7.97
CA LEU A 94 -9.12 21.42 -9.05
C LEU A 94 -10.03 20.29 -9.53
N ILE A 95 -10.62 19.54 -8.59
CA ILE A 95 -11.51 18.41 -8.89
C ILE A 95 -12.75 18.89 -9.67
N GLU A 96 -13.41 19.95 -9.20
CA GLU A 96 -14.60 20.51 -9.87
C GLU A 96 -14.26 21.07 -11.27
N THR A 97 -13.14 21.78 -11.39
CA THR A 97 -12.67 22.33 -12.66
C THR A 97 -12.29 21.23 -13.65
N ALA A 98 -11.71 20.12 -13.18
CA ALA A 98 -11.40 18.97 -14.01
C ALA A 98 -12.67 18.40 -14.67
N HIS A 99 -13.70 18.11 -13.88
CA HIS A 99 -14.95 17.57 -14.43
C HIS A 99 -15.58 18.53 -15.45
N THR A 100 -15.70 19.81 -15.11
CA THR A 100 -16.35 20.82 -15.97
C THR A 100 -15.57 21.14 -17.23
N SER A 101 -14.25 20.95 -17.23
CA SER A 101 -13.39 21.13 -18.40
C SER A 101 -13.31 19.91 -19.33
N GLY A 102 -14.03 18.84 -19.02
CA GLY A 102 -14.08 17.64 -19.87
C GLY A 102 -13.19 16.49 -19.41
N CYS A 103 -12.54 16.58 -18.25
CA CYS A 103 -11.80 15.46 -17.67
C CYS A 103 -12.74 14.26 -17.47
N ARG A 104 -12.25 13.06 -17.80
CA ARG A 104 -12.97 11.81 -17.55
C ARG A 104 -12.21 10.87 -16.63
N GLY A 105 -10.91 11.04 -16.50
CA GLY A 105 -10.13 10.26 -15.56
C GLY A 105 -8.78 10.88 -15.22
N LEU A 106 -8.33 10.61 -14.00
CA LEU A 106 -7.02 10.96 -13.49
C LEU A 106 -6.24 9.68 -13.23
N ILE A 107 -5.01 9.63 -13.72
CA ILE A 107 -4.09 8.52 -13.58
C ILE A 107 -3.14 8.84 -12.42
N PHE A 108 -3.03 7.92 -11.47
CA PHE A 108 -2.15 8.04 -10.32
C PHE A 108 -1.14 6.91 -10.32
N ASP A 109 0.09 7.22 -9.91
CA ASP A 109 1.10 6.20 -9.64
C ASP A 109 0.78 5.48 -8.33
N GLY A 110 0.51 4.17 -8.43
CA GLY A 110 0.25 3.32 -7.29
C GLY A 110 1.52 2.86 -6.56
N VAL A 111 2.71 3.05 -7.13
CA VAL A 111 3.99 2.70 -6.49
C VAL A 111 4.21 3.54 -5.24
N GLU A 112 4.04 4.86 -5.34
CA GLU A 112 4.19 5.75 -4.19
C GLU A 112 3.14 5.44 -3.10
N ILE A 113 1.89 5.24 -3.51
CA ILE A 113 0.78 4.87 -2.60
C ILE A 113 1.10 3.56 -1.88
N ALA A 114 1.62 2.56 -2.60
CA ALA A 114 1.97 1.27 -2.03
C ALA A 114 3.13 1.40 -1.03
N ALA A 115 4.23 2.05 -1.42
CA ALA A 115 5.39 2.25 -0.56
C ALA A 115 5.06 3.02 0.73
N GLN A 116 4.16 4.00 0.65
CA GLN A 116 3.74 4.75 1.83
C GLN A 116 2.81 3.95 2.75
N HIS A 117 1.96 3.06 2.22
CA HIS A 117 0.81 2.57 2.99
C HIS A 117 0.51 1.07 2.93
N LEU A 118 0.93 0.36 1.88
CA LEU A 118 0.41 -0.98 1.56
C LEU A 118 1.48 -2.09 1.63
N THR A 119 2.77 -1.74 1.69
CA THR A 119 3.87 -2.70 1.86
C THR A 119 3.89 -3.31 3.27
N SER A 120 4.80 -4.26 3.51
CA SER A 120 5.04 -4.79 4.86
C SER A 120 5.69 -3.75 5.79
N GLU A 121 6.37 -2.76 5.21
CA GLU A 121 7.06 -1.67 5.89
C GLU A 121 6.58 -0.30 5.37
N PRO A 122 5.31 0.09 5.66
CA PRO A 122 4.78 1.36 5.19
C PRO A 122 5.51 2.54 5.85
N MET A 123 5.81 3.56 5.05
CA MET A 123 6.45 4.80 5.54
C MET A 123 5.48 5.75 6.26
N SER A 124 4.17 5.51 6.17
CA SER A 124 3.12 6.38 6.70
C SER A 124 2.14 5.64 7.61
N THR A 125 1.42 6.40 8.43
CA THR A 125 0.48 5.87 9.43
C THR A 125 -0.83 5.38 8.80
N THR A 126 -1.56 4.55 9.55
CA THR A 126 -2.91 4.10 9.16
C THR A 126 -3.90 5.27 9.01
N GLU A 127 -3.77 6.32 9.82
CA GLU A 127 -4.63 7.51 9.70
C GLU A 127 -4.36 8.24 8.38
N SER A 128 -3.11 8.33 7.95
CA SER A 128 -2.76 8.89 6.64
C SER A 128 -3.39 8.09 5.50
N LEU A 129 -3.35 6.75 5.55
CA LEU A 129 -4.06 5.90 4.59
C LEU A 129 -5.58 6.13 4.61
N ALA A 130 -6.19 6.28 5.79
CA ALA A 130 -7.62 6.57 5.91
C ALA A 130 -7.98 7.95 5.34
N GLN A 131 -7.10 8.95 5.47
CA GLN A 131 -7.26 10.26 4.84
C GLN A 131 -7.13 10.17 3.32
N LEU A 132 -6.11 9.49 2.79
CA LEU A 132 -5.94 9.24 1.37
C LEU A 132 -7.16 8.52 0.78
N THR A 133 -7.66 7.50 1.47
CA THR A 133 -8.87 6.75 1.10
C THR A 133 -10.10 7.67 1.00
N ARG A 134 -10.27 8.60 1.94
CA ARG A 134 -11.35 9.61 1.90
C ARG A 134 -11.18 10.57 0.72
N ARG A 135 -9.96 11.02 0.45
CA ARG A 135 -9.63 11.90 -0.69
C ARG A 135 -9.99 11.26 -2.02
N PHE A 136 -9.61 10.01 -2.26
CA PHE A 136 -9.98 9.29 -3.49
C PHE A 136 -11.49 9.16 -3.70
N ARG A 137 -12.28 9.02 -2.62
CA ARG A 137 -13.76 8.95 -2.70
C ARG A 137 -14.41 10.23 -3.22
N THR A 138 -13.72 11.36 -3.26
CA THR A 138 -14.24 12.63 -3.81
C THR A 138 -14.29 12.63 -5.34
N LEU A 139 -13.42 11.89 -6.02
CA LEU A 139 -13.42 11.79 -7.49
C LEU A 139 -14.73 11.26 -8.06
N PRO A 140 -15.27 10.12 -7.58
CA PRO A 140 -16.53 9.60 -8.10
C PRO A 140 -17.74 10.48 -7.80
N GLU A 141 -17.73 11.21 -6.68
CA GLU A 141 -18.75 12.23 -6.37
C GLU A 141 -18.77 13.35 -7.42
N ASN A 142 -17.61 13.62 -8.02
CA ASN A 142 -17.43 14.59 -9.09
C ASN A 142 -17.46 13.98 -10.49
N GLY A 143 -17.81 12.69 -10.64
CA GLY A 143 -17.89 12.02 -11.95
C GLY A 143 -16.53 11.81 -12.63
N LEU A 144 -15.43 11.80 -11.86
CA LEU A 144 -14.09 11.53 -12.35
C LEU A 144 -13.68 10.08 -12.04
N LEU A 145 -13.13 9.40 -13.05
CA LEU A 145 -12.57 8.06 -12.88
C LEU A 145 -11.15 8.15 -12.30
N SER A 146 -10.87 7.46 -11.19
CA SER A 146 -9.49 7.19 -10.78
C SER A 146 -8.94 5.97 -11.51
N ILE A 147 -7.80 6.14 -12.15
CA ILE A 147 -7.00 5.05 -12.73
C ILE A 147 -5.74 4.98 -11.88
N VAL A 148 -5.44 3.83 -11.30
CA VAL A 148 -4.26 3.70 -10.40
C VAL A 148 -3.48 2.48 -10.81
N HIS A 149 -2.19 2.64 -11.11
CA HIS A 149 -1.33 1.53 -11.52
C HIS A 149 -0.46 1.07 -10.35
N PHE A 150 -0.75 -0.12 -9.83
CA PHE A 150 0.06 -0.77 -8.81
C PHE A 150 1.06 -1.74 -9.44
N VAL A 151 2.28 -1.74 -8.89
CA VAL A 151 3.36 -2.64 -9.29
C VAL A 151 3.79 -3.45 -8.07
N PHE A 152 3.79 -4.78 -8.20
CA PHE A 152 4.20 -5.71 -7.14
C PHE A 152 5.59 -6.29 -7.37
N GLY A 153 6.27 -6.66 -6.28
CA GLY A 153 7.58 -7.30 -6.29
C GLY A 153 8.69 -6.44 -5.70
N TYR A 154 8.37 -5.29 -5.09
CA TYR A 154 9.37 -4.51 -4.36
C TYR A 154 9.89 -5.30 -3.15
N ASP A 155 11.07 -4.93 -2.66
CA ASP A 155 11.73 -5.67 -1.58
C ASP A 155 10.94 -5.69 -0.26
N THR A 156 10.03 -4.72 -0.08
CA THR A 156 9.11 -4.61 1.06
C THR A 156 7.74 -5.24 0.78
N ASP A 157 7.56 -5.96 -0.33
CA ASP A 157 6.33 -6.67 -0.63
C ASP A 157 6.36 -8.08 -0.05
N ASP A 158 5.48 -8.36 0.90
CA ASP A 158 5.14 -9.70 1.38
C ASP A 158 3.86 -10.21 0.70
N GLU A 159 3.47 -11.47 0.90
CA GLU A 159 2.23 -11.99 0.28
C GLU A 159 0.94 -11.29 0.77
N GLY A 160 1.02 -10.49 1.85
CA GLY A 160 -0.10 -9.70 2.35
C GLY A 160 -0.39 -8.46 1.49
N VAL A 161 0.58 -7.99 0.69
CA VAL A 161 0.45 -6.76 -0.14
C VAL A 161 -0.72 -6.85 -1.11
N PHE A 162 -1.00 -8.04 -1.64
CA PHE A 162 -2.07 -8.30 -2.60
C PHE A 162 -3.44 -8.00 -1.98
N GLU A 163 -3.69 -8.50 -0.77
CA GLU A 163 -4.94 -8.27 -0.06
C GLU A 163 -5.07 -6.83 0.42
N ARG A 164 -3.99 -6.23 0.94
CA ARG A 164 -3.98 -4.81 1.36
C ARG A 164 -4.30 -3.88 0.19
N THR A 165 -3.71 -4.13 -0.97
CA THR A 165 -3.95 -3.35 -2.19
C THR A 165 -5.37 -3.57 -2.73
N MET A 166 -5.85 -4.81 -2.75
CA MET A 166 -7.23 -5.13 -3.13
C MET A 166 -8.22 -4.37 -2.23
N ARG A 167 -8.05 -4.45 -0.90
CA ARG A 167 -8.86 -3.73 0.09
C ARG A 167 -8.83 -2.22 -0.13
N PHE A 168 -7.65 -1.63 -0.30
CA PHE A 168 -7.52 -0.22 -0.62
C PHE A 168 -8.33 0.15 -1.88
N CYS A 169 -8.27 -0.64 -2.95
CA CYS A 169 -9.05 -0.38 -4.15
C CYS A 169 -10.56 -0.35 -3.90
N LEU A 170 -11.09 -1.24 -3.04
CA LEU A 170 -12.50 -1.22 -2.65
C LEU A 170 -12.83 -0.02 -1.76
N GLU A 171 -12.05 0.16 -0.70
CA GLU A 171 -12.29 1.17 0.32
C GLU A 171 -12.19 2.58 -0.28
N ALA A 172 -11.17 2.86 -1.10
CA ALA A 172 -10.98 4.14 -1.78
C ALA A 172 -11.87 4.32 -3.02
N ARG A 173 -12.66 3.30 -3.38
CA ARG A 173 -13.49 3.26 -4.60
C ARG A 173 -12.68 3.60 -5.86
N ILE A 174 -11.50 3.00 -5.98
CA ILE A 174 -10.66 3.18 -7.17
C ILE A 174 -11.44 2.73 -8.40
N GLY A 175 -11.53 3.59 -9.41
CA GLY A 175 -12.36 3.38 -10.58
C GLY A 175 -11.84 2.24 -11.47
N LEU A 176 -10.56 2.32 -11.83
CA LEU A 176 -9.90 1.38 -12.74
C LEU A 176 -8.46 1.10 -12.27
N PRO A 177 -8.27 0.15 -11.34
CA PRO A 177 -6.95 -0.24 -10.87
C PRO A 177 -6.27 -1.16 -11.89
N HIS A 178 -5.01 -0.88 -12.19
CA HIS A 178 -4.14 -1.71 -13.00
C HIS A 178 -3.07 -2.36 -12.10
N PHE A 179 -2.67 -3.58 -12.44
CA PHE A 179 -1.69 -4.34 -11.67
C PHE A 179 -0.66 -4.95 -12.60
N SER A 180 0.63 -4.79 -12.29
CA SER A 180 1.72 -5.49 -12.95
C SER A 180 2.78 -5.96 -11.95
N LEU A 181 3.70 -6.80 -12.42
CA LEU A 181 4.93 -7.11 -11.69
C LEU A 181 6.03 -6.13 -12.05
N LEU A 182 6.88 -5.83 -11.08
CA LEU A 182 8.09 -5.07 -11.27
C LEU A 182 8.95 -5.78 -12.32
N THR A 183 9.26 -5.09 -13.40
CA THR A 183 10.08 -5.63 -14.47
C THR A 183 11.29 -4.71 -14.65
N PRO A 184 12.49 -5.11 -14.22
CA PRO A 184 13.69 -4.31 -14.43
C PRO A 184 13.94 -4.15 -15.94
N GLY A 185 13.98 -2.91 -16.40
CA GLY A 185 14.30 -2.63 -17.80
C GLY A 185 15.72 -3.13 -18.16
N PRO A 186 15.94 -3.67 -19.37
CA PRO A 186 17.27 -4.08 -19.81
C PRO A 186 18.28 -2.93 -19.66
N GLY A 187 19.42 -3.21 -19.03
CA GLY A 187 20.47 -2.20 -18.77
C GLY A 187 20.16 -1.16 -17.68
N SER A 188 19.04 -1.29 -16.97
CA SER A 188 18.71 -0.41 -15.84
C SER A 188 19.59 -0.69 -14.62
N ALA A 189 19.73 0.31 -13.74
CA ALA A 189 20.42 0.15 -12.46
C ALA A 189 19.79 -0.96 -11.60
N LEU A 190 18.45 -1.09 -11.64
CA LEU A 190 17.73 -2.16 -10.95
C LEU A 190 18.12 -3.54 -11.49
N ALA A 191 18.21 -3.71 -12.81
CA ALA A 191 18.67 -4.97 -13.41
C ALA A 191 20.10 -5.32 -12.94
N ALA A 192 21.01 -4.34 -12.93
CA ALA A 192 22.38 -4.54 -12.47
C ALA A 192 22.45 -4.96 -10.99
N THR A 193 21.69 -4.29 -10.12
CA THR A 193 21.60 -4.66 -8.69
C THR A 193 21.05 -6.07 -8.52
N LEU A 194 19.96 -6.42 -9.19
CA LEU A 194 19.36 -7.75 -9.09
C LEU A 194 20.30 -8.85 -9.64
N ALA A 195 21.09 -8.54 -10.67
CA ALA A 195 22.12 -9.45 -11.19
C ALA A 195 23.23 -9.67 -10.16
N GLN A 196 23.73 -8.60 -9.55
CA GLN A 196 24.76 -8.65 -8.53
C GLN A 196 24.31 -9.42 -7.28
N GLU A 197 23.04 -9.26 -6.89
CA GLU A 197 22.42 -10.00 -5.79
C GLU A 197 22.07 -11.46 -6.15
N GLY A 198 22.26 -11.90 -7.40
CA GLY A 198 21.92 -13.25 -7.85
C GLY A 198 20.41 -13.53 -7.89
N ARG A 199 19.59 -12.48 -7.98
CA ARG A 199 18.12 -12.55 -7.90
C ARG A 199 17.44 -12.60 -9.27
N LEU A 200 18.11 -12.22 -10.36
CA LEU A 200 17.54 -12.36 -11.72
C LEU A 200 17.27 -13.83 -12.07
N LEU A 201 16.12 -14.07 -12.71
CA LEU A 201 15.76 -15.39 -13.21
C LEU A 201 16.30 -15.59 -14.64
N PRO A 202 16.52 -16.85 -15.08
CA PRO A 202 17.09 -17.12 -16.41
C PRO A 202 16.26 -16.59 -17.59
N ASN A 203 14.96 -16.43 -17.40
CA ASN A 203 13.99 -15.94 -18.39
C ASN A 203 13.88 -14.40 -18.44
N ALA A 204 14.64 -13.67 -17.62
CA ALA A 204 14.46 -12.24 -17.42
C ALA A 204 14.58 -11.40 -18.71
N GLU A 205 15.47 -11.78 -19.61
CA GLU A 205 15.70 -11.06 -20.88
C GLU A 205 14.57 -11.28 -21.90
N THR A 206 13.84 -12.39 -21.78
CA THR A 206 12.82 -12.82 -22.74
C THR A 206 11.39 -12.55 -22.29
N GLN A 207 11.17 -12.21 -21.01
CA GLN A 207 9.85 -12.22 -20.39
C GLN A 207 9.57 -10.95 -19.58
N GLY A 208 9.65 -9.78 -20.22
CA GLY A 208 9.38 -8.48 -19.59
C GLY A 208 7.98 -7.94 -19.83
N ASP A 209 6.93 -8.73 -19.60
CA ASP A 209 5.54 -8.36 -19.91
C ASP A 209 4.76 -7.75 -18.73
N GLY A 210 5.39 -7.64 -17.56
CA GLY A 210 4.75 -7.15 -16.34
C GLY A 210 3.67 -8.11 -15.79
N ALA A 211 3.61 -9.35 -16.27
CA ALA A 211 2.72 -10.39 -15.77
C ALA A 211 3.47 -11.59 -15.18
N HIS A 212 4.69 -11.85 -15.65
CA HIS A 212 5.54 -12.93 -15.18
C HIS A 212 6.75 -12.43 -14.39
N ALA A 213 7.18 -13.22 -13.42
CA ALA A 213 8.31 -12.90 -12.59
C ALA A 213 9.61 -13.13 -13.37
N VAL A 214 10.49 -12.12 -13.33
CA VAL A 214 11.83 -12.14 -13.95
C VAL A 214 12.96 -12.05 -12.93
N PHE A 215 12.62 -12.00 -11.65
CA PHE A 215 13.56 -11.99 -10.54
C PHE A 215 12.92 -12.63 -9.31
N ARG A 216 13.73 -12.94 -8.29
CA ARG A 216 13.30 -13.44 -6.98
C ARG A 216 13.07 -12.27 -6.01
N PRO A 217 11.83 -12.03 -5.55
CA PRO A 217 11.57 -11.08 -4.46
C PRO A 217 12.26 -11.49 -3.16
N ARG A 218 12.41 -10.56 -2.21
CA ARG A 218 13.09 -10.86 -0.93
C ARG A 218 12.22 -11.69 0.02
N LEU A 219 10.92 -11.39 0.10
CA LEU A 219 10.05 -11.95 1.14
C LEU A 219 9.19 -13.13 0.67
N MET A 220 9.07 -13.33 -0.64
CA MET A 220 8.21 -14.36 -1.25
C MET A 220 8.87 -15.01 -2.46
N THR A 221 8.33 -16.14 -2.90
CA THR A 221 8.80 -16.81 -4.12
C THR A 221 8.26 -16.15 -5.39
N PRO A 222 8.93 -16.29 -6.56
CA PRO A 222 8.39 -15.84 -7.85
C PRO A 222 6.98 -16.37 -8.15
N GLU A 223 6.72 -17.63 -7.81
CA GLU A 223 5.42 -18.28 -8.03
C GLU A 223 4.34 -17.67 -7.14
N ALA A 224 4.69 -17.33 -5.89
CA ALA A 224 3.80 -16.62 -4.98
C ALA A 224 3.47 -15.21 -5.51
N LEU A 225 4.45 -14.52 -6.08
CA LEU A 225 4.28 -13.19 -6.69
C LEU A 225 3.30 -13.23 -7.88
N GLU A 226 3.53 -14.14 -8.84
CA GLU A 226 2.63 -14.32 -9.99
C GLU A 226 1.23 -14.75 -9.56
N ASN A 227 1.12 -15.68 -8.61
CA ASN A 227 -0.17 -16.10 -8.07
C ASN A 227 -0.92 -14.94 -7.40
N GLY A 228 -0.22 -14.12 -6.62
CA GLY A 228 -0.78 -12.95 -5.95
C GLY A 228 -1.30 -11.89 -6.93
N LEU A 229 -0.58 -11.64 -8.03
CA LEU A 229 -1.03 -10.78 -9.11
C LEU A 229 -2.33 -11.30 -9.74
N ARG A 230 -2.36 -12.59 -10.12
CA ARG A 230 -3.53 -13.24 -10.72
C ARG A 230 -4.73 -13.20 -9.77
N TRP A 231 -4.51 -13.50 -8.49
CA TRP A 231 -5.54 -13.44 -7.46
C TRP A 231 -6.10 -12.02 -7.33
N THR A 232 -5.24 -11.02 -7.24
CA THR A 232 -5.64 -9.61 -7.09
C THR A 232 -6.49 -9.13 -8.26
N ARG A 233 -6.02 -9.36 -9.50
CA ARG A 233 -6.76 -9.04 -10.73
C ARG A 233 -8.15 -9.68 -10.70
N GLN A 234 -8.21 -10.97 -10.40
CA GLN A 234 -9.48 -11.69 -10.35
C GLN A 234 -10.43 -11.14 -9.29
N GLN A 235 -9.95 -10.91 -8.06
CA GLN A 235 -10.80 -10.37 -6.98
C GLN A 235 -11.35 -8.98 -7.29
N VAL A 236 -10.50 -8.09 -7.82
CA VAL A 236 -10.82 -6.70 -8.09
C VAL A 236 -11.79 -6.54 -9.26
N TYR A 237 -11.75 -7.47 -10.23
CA TYR A 237 -12.65 -7.51 -11.38
C TYR A 237 -13.84 -8.50 -11.24
N ARG A 238 -14.09 -9.05 -10.04
CA ARG A 238 -15.37 -9.72 -9.72
C ARG A 238 -16.54 -8.73 -9.83
N SER A 239 -17.71 -9.20 -10.26
CA SER A 239 -18.84 -8.31 -10.57
C SER A 239 -19.29 -7.54 -9.35
N ARG A 240 -19.32 -8.22 -8.19
CA ARG A 240 -19.61 -7.62 -6.90
C ARG A 240 -18.60 -6.53 -6.54
N THR A 241 -17.30 -6.80 -6.71
CA THR A 241 -16.22 -5.85 -6.41
C THR A 241 -16.27 -4.63 -7.34
N ILE A 242 -16.51 -4.85 -8.63
CA ILE A 242 -16.74 -3.77 -9.61
C ILE A 242 -17.92 -2.92 -9.14
N TRP A 243 -19.06 -3.53 -8.81
CA TRP A 243 -20.24 -2.79 -8.35
C TRP A 243 -19.99 -2.02 -7.05
N GLN A 244 -19.26 -2.60 -6.10
CA GLN A 244 -18.85 -1.91 -4.87
C GLN A 244 -17.97 -0.69 -5.13
N ARG A 245 -17.06 -0.76 -6.13
CA ARG A 245 -16.17 0.34 -6.50
C ARG A 245 -16.89 1.42 -7.30
N VAL A 246 -17.60 1.05 -8.37
CA VAL A 246 -18.12 2.00 -9.38
C VAL A 246 -19.64 2.06 -9.53
N GLY A 247 -20.40 1.21 -8.83
CA GLY A 247 -21.84 1.06 -9.05
C GLY A 247 -22.73 2.16 -8.47
N GLY A 248 -22.33 2.73 -7.34
CA GLY A 248 -23.09 3.78 -6.66
C GLY A 248 -22.74 5.21 -7.09
N TRP A 249 -22.14 5.40 -8.27
CA TRP A 249 -21.71 6.72 -8.72
C TRP A 249 -22.91 7.50 -9.30
N ASN A 250 -23.01 8.79 -9.00
CA ASN A 250 -24.12 9.62 -9.48
C ASN A 250 -23.92 10.07 -10.94
N ARG A 251 -22.69 10.01 -11.47
CA ARG A 251 -22.30 10.47 -12.81
C ARG A 251 -21.32 9.47 -13.45
N GLY A 252 -21.52 9.14 -14.73
CA GLY A 252 -20.57 8.33 -15.51
C GLY A 252 -20.58 6.82 -15.25
N THR A 253 -21.46 6.32 -14.39
CA THR A 253 -21.54 4.91 -13.95
C THR A 253 -21.52 3.89 -15.09
N PHE A 254 -22.27 4.13 -16.16
CA PHE A 254 -22.30 3.23 -17.31
C PHE A 254 -20.92 3.09 -17.99
N GLN A 255 -20.22 4.20 -18.22
CA GLN A 255 -18.90 4.21 -18.86
C GLN A 255 -17.86 3.51 -17.98
N HIS A 256 -17.93 3.71 -16.66
CA HIS A 256 -17.02 3.08 -15.71
C HIS A 256 -17.27 1.57 -15.57
N LEU A 257 -18.54 1.14 -15.58
CA LEU A 257 -18.91 -0.27 -15.61
C LEU A 257 -18.44 -0.94 -16.91
N LEU A 258 -18.58 -0.25 -18.05
CA LEU A 258 -18.09 -0.75 -19.34
C LEU A 258 -16.58 -0.94 -19.31
N ALA A 259 -15.82 0.07 -18.84
CA ALA A 259 -14.36 -0.02 -18.71
C ALA A 259 -13.90 -1.13 -17.75
N ASN A 260 -14.62 -1.35 -16.65
CA ASN A 260 -14.31 -2.47 -15.74
C ASN A 260 -14.68 -3.83 -16.35
N HIS A 261 -15.75 -3.90 -17.17
CA HIS A 261 -16.16 -5.14 -17.81
C HIS A 261 -15.21 -5.52 -18.96
N THR A 262 -14.65 -4.56 -19.70
CA THR A 262 -13.62 -4.84 -20.71
C THR A 262 -12.37 -5.41 -20.05
N GLN A 263 -11.88 -4.79 -18.98
CA GLN A 263 -10.74 -5.33 -18.21
C GLN A 263 -11.03 -6.73 -17.65
N ARG A 264 -12.22 -6.95 -17.09
CA ARG A 264 -12.63 -8.28 -16.62
C ARG A 264 -12.50 -9.32 -17.72
N ARG A 265 -12.94 -9.03 -18.95
CA ARG A 265 -12.86 -9.99 -20.08
C ARG A 265 -11.42 -10.35 -20.44
N MET A 266 -10.47 -9.43 -20.27
CA MET A 266 -9.05 -9.72 -20.50
C MET A 266 -8.53 -10.76 -19.50
N PHE A 267 -8.91 -10.65 -18.23
CA PHE A 267 -8.48 -11.58 -17.18
C PHE A 267 -9.30 -12.88 -17.10
N GLN A 268 -10.34 -13.05 -17.92
CA GLN A 268 -11.18 -14.27 -17.91
C GLN A 268 -10.42 -15.53 -18.36
N HIS A 269 -9.38 -15.38 -19.17
CA HIS A 269 -8.58 -16.47 -19.71
C HIS A 269 -7.24 -16.67 -18.97
N GLU A 270 -6.97 -15.84 -17.96
CA GLU A 270 -5.78 -15.96 -17.12
C GLU A 270 -5.91 -17.14 -16.15
N GLN A 271 -4.79 -17.77 -15.79
CA GLN A 271 -4.80 -18.85 -14.80
C GLN A 271 -5.38 -18.37 -13.46
N ILE A 272 -6.22 -19.18 -12.81
CA ILE A 272 -6.88 -18.80 -11.56
C ILE A 272 -5.85 -18.60 -10.45
N GLY A 273 -5.85 -17.42 -9.83
CA GLY A 273 -5.03 -17.12 -8.66
C GLY A 273 -5.68 -17.65 -7.39
N VAL A 274 -4.87 -18.24 -6.51
CA VAL A 274 -5.33 -18.89 -5.28
C VAL A 274 -5.04 -18.00 -4.09
N TYR A 275 -6.00 -17.90 -3.16
CA TYR A 275 -5.76 -17.29 -1.86
C TYR A 275 -5.00 -18.29 -0.98
N THR A 276 -3.69 -18.10 -0.86
CA THR A 276 -2.77 -19.06 -0.24
C THR A 276 -2.92 -19.10 1.29
N GLU A 277 -2.35 -20.14 1.91
CA GLU A 277 -2.30 -20.22 3.38
C GLU A 277 -1.42 -19.11 3.98
N ALA A 278 -0.35 -18.71 3.28
CA ALA A 278 0.47 -17.56 3.69
C ALA A 278 -0.36 -16.27 3.74
N MET A 279 -1.19 -16.01 2.73
CA MET A 279 -2.07 -14.83 2.72
C MET A 279 -3.11 -14.89 3.86
N ARG A 280 -3.72 -16.08 4.10
CA ARG A 280 -4.65 -16.28 5.22
C ARG A 280 -3.99 -16.03 6.56
N LEU A 281 -2.79 -16.55 6.76
CA LEU A 281 -2.02 -16.39 7.99
C LEU A 281 -1.72 -14.90 8.21
N LEU A 282 -1.19 -14.20 7.21
CA LEU A 282 -0.92 -12.76 7.28
C LEU A 282 -2.19 -11.95 7.59
N SER A 283 -3.31 -12.26 6.94
CA SER A 283 -4.60 -11.59 7.17
C SER A 283 -5.10 -11.80 8.60
N HIS A 284 -5.04 -13.05 9.10
CA HIS A 284 -5.43 -13.38 10.46
C HIS A 284 -4.54 -12.70 11.51
N LEU A 285 -3.22 -12.85 11.37
CA LEU A 285 -2.25 -12.33 12.32
C LEU A 285 -2.21 -10.79 12.33
N SER A 286 -2.70 -10.11 11.29
CA SER A 286 -2.77 -8.64 11.21
C SER A 286 -4.06 -8.05 11.77
N GLN A 287 -4.98 -8.87 12.30
CA GLN A 287 -6.24 -8.35 12.86
C GLN A 287 -5.98 -7.55 14.14
N PRO A 288 -6.52 -6.32 14.27
CA PRO A 288 -6.35 -5.52 15.47
C PRO A 288 -7.03 -6.19 16.67
N ILE A 289 -6.38 -6.10 17.82
CA ILE A 289 -6.86 -6.70 19.07
C ILE A 289 -7.47 -5.59 19.93
N GLN A 290 -8.70 -5.79 20.38
CA GLN A 290 -9.37 -4.81 21.25
C GLN A 290 -8.84 -4.90 22.67
N VAL A 291 -8.48 -3.74 23.23
CA VAL A 291 -8.11 -3.62 24.65
C VAL A 291 -9.37 -3.81 25.51
N GLN A 292 -9.30 -4.71 26.46
CA GLN A 292 -10.40 -5.07 27.36
C GLN A 292 -10.24 -4.49 28.75
N GLU A 293 -9.01 -4.27 29.20
CA GLU A 293 -8.73 -3.72 30.52
C GLU A 293 -9.20 -2.27 30.64
N ARG A 294 -9.93 -1.97 31.74
CA ARG A 294 -10.33 -0.60 32.12
C ARG A 294 -9.36 0.04 33.12
N ALA A 295 -8.15 -0.52 33.23
CA ALA A 295 -7.15 -0.15 34.22
C ALA A 295 -6.29 1.05 33.76
N SER A 296 -5.38 1.49 34.64
CA SER A 296 -4.36 2.48 34.31
C SER A 296 -3.21 1.82 33.53
N PHE A 297 -2.74 2.48 32.47
CA PHE A 297 -1.65 2.00 31.61
C PHE A 297 -0.37 2.82 31.87
N ILE A 298 0.78 2.19 31.64
CA ILE A 298 2.12 2.78 31.72
C ILE A 298 2.51 3.20 30.30
N SER A 299 2.88 4.47 30.10
CA SER A 299 3.39 4.92 28.79
C SER A 299 4.80 4.38 28.54
N THR A 300 5.05 4.02 27.28
CA THR A 300 6.36 3.56 26.77
C THR A 300 7.07 4.63 25.93
N LEU A 301 6.50 5.85 25.84
CA LEU A 301 7.06 6.99 25.11
C LEU A 301 8.02 7.80 26.01
N HIS A 302 9.16 8.22 25.47
CA HIS A 302 10.22 8.92 26.24
C HIS A 302 9.77 10.27 26.83
N ASP A 303 8.82 10.96 26.19
CA ASP A 303 8.39 12.31 26.60
C ASP A 303 7.19 12.32 27.57
N ALA A 304 6.68 11.15 27.97
CA ALA A 304 5.46 11.03 28.77
C ALA A 304 5.73 10.78 30.28
N VAL A 305 6.88 11.23 30.80
CA VAL A 305 7.24 11.07 32.21
C VAL A 305 6.29 11.90 33.09
N GLY A 306 5.30 11.24 33.70
CA GLY A 306 4.36 11.85 34.65
C GLY A 306 2.89 11.88 34.22
N GLU A 307 2.54 11.53 32.98
CA GLU A 307 1.13 11.39 32.54
C GLU A 307 0.57 9.97 32.81
N THR A 308 0.68 9.49 34.04
CA THR A 308 -0.07 8.30 34.44
C THR A 308 -1.53 8.70 34.67
N ARG A 309 -2.45 8.28 33.79
CA ARG A 309 -3.93 8.19 33.92
C ARG A 309 -4.69 8.76 32.72
N ARG A 310 -4.61 8.12 31.55
CA ARG A 310 -5.65 8.28 30.52
C ARG A 310 -6.53 7.05 30.49
N HIS A 311 -7.85 7.25 30.58
CA HIS A 311 -8.84 6.20 30.30
C HIS A 311 -8.82 5.89 28.80
N LEU A 312 -8.31 4.71 28.44
CA LEU A 312 -8.12 4.26 27.05
C LEU A 312 -9.32 3.43 26.54
N GLN A 313 -10.53 3.97 26.70
CA GLN A 313 -11.76 3.27 26.28
C GLN A 313 -11.78 3.14 24.76
N GLY A 314 -11.74 1.90 24.25
CA GLY A 314 -11.71 1.62 22.80
C GLY A 314 -10.33 1.66 22.15
N ALA A 315 -9.25 1.66 22.95
CA ALA A 315 -7.90 1.49 22.42
C ALA A 315 -7.72 0.11 21.75
N LEU A 316 -6.79 0.05 20.80
CA LEU A 316 -6.48 -1.14 20.02
C LEU A 316 -4.99 -1.42 20.09
N LEU A 317 -4.65 -2.71 20.13
CA LEU A 317 -3.34 -3.19 19.75
C LEU A 317 -3.39 -3.54 18.26
N ARG A 318 -2.75 -2.73 17.43
CA ARG A 318 -2.56 -3.06 16.02
C ARG A 318 -1.39 -4.01 15.90
N THR A 319 -1.58 -5.01 15.05
CA THR A 319 -0.57 -6.03 14.75
C THR A 319 -0.28 -5.91 13.26
N ARG A 320 0.95 -5.56 12.90
CA ARG A 320 1.43 -5.66 11.53
C ARG A 320 2.34 -6.87 11.44
N VAL A 321 2.24 -7.60 10.35
CA VAL A 321 2.93 -8.87 10.18
C VAL A 321 3.73 -8.84 8.91
N ILE A 322 4.99 -9.22 9.00
CA ILE A 322 5.90 -9.37 7.88
C ILE A 322 6.31 -10.83 7.86
N ARG A 323 6.14 -11.49 6.71
CA ARG A 323 6.59 -12.87 6.52
C ARG A 323 7.78 -12.88 5.58
N ASP A 324 8.87 -13.48 6.06
CA ASP A 324 10.06 -13.77 5.28
C ASP A 324 10.04 -15.28 4.99
N GLU A 325 9.58 -15.64 3.79
CA GLU A 325 9.48 -17.03 3.39
C GLU A 325 10.84 -17.73 3.28
N PRO A 326 11.88 -17.13 2.65
CA PRO A 326 13.21 -17.73 2.60
C PRO A 326 13.80 -18.06 3.98
N LEU A 327 13.62 -17.19 4.97
CA LEU A 327 14.13 -17.40 6.33
C LEU A 327 13.19 -18.19 7.24
N LYS A 328 12.00 -18.55 6.75
CA LYS A 328 10.91 -19.15 7.57
C LYS A 328 10.67 -18.36 8.86
N ALA A 329 10.70 -17.04 8.73
CA ALA A 329 10.57 -16.10 9.84
C ALA A 329 9.32 -15.23 9.69
N VAL A 330 8.76 -14.82 10.82
CA VAL A 330 7.64 -13.87 10.88
C VAL A 330 7.94 -12.79 11.89
N THR A 331 7.79 -11.54 11.48
CA THR A 331 7.89 -10.38 12.37
C THR A 331 6.49 -9.86 12.70
N LEU A 332 6.16 -9.83 13.99
CA LEU A 332 4.95 -9.20 14.53
C LEU A 332 5.33 -7.83 15.09
N CYS A 333 4.99 -6.77 14.37
CA CYS A 333 5.12 -5.39 14.84
C CYS A 333 3.87 -5.01 15.64
N LEU A 334 4.07 -4.67 16.91
CA LEU A 334 3.01 -4.30 17.83
C LEU A 334 2.93 -2.77 17.94
N GLU A 335 1.77 -2.21 17.65
CA GLU A 335 1.53 -0.76 17.67
C GLU A 335 0.31 -0.41 18.54
N GLY A 336 0.42 0.61 19.40
CA GLY A 336 -0.67 1.06 20.27
C GLY A 336 -0.58 0.53 21.70
N VAL A 337 -1.68 -0.01 22.23
CA VAL A 337 -1.83 -0.30 23.67
C VAL A 337 -1.89 -1.81 23.93
N LEU A 338 -1.01 -2.32 24.79
CA LEU A 338 -0.97 -3.75 25.16
C LEU A 338 -1.52 -3.98 26.58
N ASP A 339 -2.60 -4.75 26.67
CA ASP A 339 -3.14 -5.28 27.94
C ASP A 339 -2.91 -6.80 28.07
N ALA A 340 -3.33 -7.42 29.17
CA ALA A 340 -3.11 -8.85 29.41
C ALA A 340 -3.89 -9.72 28.41
N SER A 341 -5.10 -9.31 28.00
CA SER A 341 -5.87 -9.99 26.95
C SER A 341 -5.13 -9.93 25.60
N GLY A 342 -4.60 -8.76 25.24
CA GLY A 342 -3.76 -8.57 24.07
C GLY A 342 -2.48 -9.39 24.12
N ALA A 343 -1.80 -9.44 25.27
CA ALA A 343 -0.60 -10.25 25.45
C ALA A 343 -0.89 -11.76 25.30
N LYS A 344 -2.02 -12.23 25.80
CA LYS A 344 -2.47 -13.61 25.62
C LYS A 344 -2.77 -13.93 24.15
N GLU A 345 -3.41 -13.02 23.44
CA GLU A 345 -3.69 -13.16 22.01
C GLU A 345 -2.40 -13.13 21.17
N VAL A 346 -1.45 -12.24 21.49
CA VAL A 346 -0.11 -12.25 20.87
C VAL A 346 0.59 -13.58 21.11
N LEU A 347 0.55 -14.11 22.34
CA LEU A 347 1.12 -15.42 22.65
C LEU A 347 0.43 -16.54 21.84
N HIS A 348 -0.89 -16.49 21.69
CA HIS A 348 -1.63 -17.43 20.84
C HIS A 348 -1.14 -17.39 19.38
N ARG A 349 -1.03 -16.19 18.81
CA ARG A 349 -0.54 -15.95 17.45
C ARG A 349 0.89 -16.43 17.21
N ILE A 350 1.76 -16.32 18.21
CA ILE A 350 3.12 -16.89 18.16
C ILE A 350 3.05 -18.41 17.99
N HIS A 351 2.19 -19.09 18.77
CA HIS A 351 2.03 -20.55 18.67
C HIS A 351 1.44 -20.97 17.32
N GLU A 352 0.48 -20.22 16.77
CA GLU A 352 -0.08 -20.49 15.45
C GLU A 352 0.97 -20.34 14.35
N THR A 353 1.77 -19.28 14.41
CA THR A 353 2.88 -19.02 13.48
C THR A 353 3.89 -20.17 13.49
N ILE A 354 4.24 -20.65 14.69
CA ILE A 354 5.13 -21.79 14.86
C ILE A 354 4.51 -23.08 14.30
N ARG A 355 3.21 -23.31 14.53
CA ARG A 355 2.49 -24.48 13.99
C ARG A 355 2.38 -24.44 12.46
N ALA A 356 2.32 -23.25 11.87
CA ALA A 356 2.36 -23.04 10.43
C ALA A 356 3.75 -23.30 9.80
N GLY A 357 4.75 -23.70 10.61
CA GLY A 357 6.07 -24.13 10.13
C GLY A 357 7.14 -23.04 10.18
N HIS A 358 6.86 -21.87 10.76
CA HIS A 358 7.86 -20.83 10.96
C HIS A 358 8.77 -21.17 12.13
N HIS A 359 10.08 -21.02 11.93
CA HIS A 359 11.10 -21.40 12.91
C HIS A 359 11.48 -20.25 13.83
N LYS A 360 11.25 -19.01 13.39
CA LYS A 360 11.61 -17.79 14.10
C LYS A 360 10.45 -16.79 14.08
N VAL A 361 10.14 -16.25 15.24
CA VAL A 361 9.15 -15.18 15.41
C VAL A 361 9.85 -13.97 16.03
N VAL A 362 9.79 -12.83 15.35
CA VAL A 362 10.35 -11.57 15.84
C VAL A 362 9.20 -10.72 16.38
N LEU A 363 9.29 -10.26 17.63
CA LEU A 363 8.35 -9.31 18.23
C LEU A 363 8.98 -7.92 18.22
N ASP A 364 8.48 -7.04 17.36
CA ASP A 364 8.92 -5.66 17.30
C ASP A 364 7.99 -4.75 18.14
N LEU A 365 8.57 -4.12 19.16
CA LEU A 365 7.85 -3.30 20.14
C LEU A 365 7.97 -1.80 19.88
N LYS A 366 8.59 -1.38 18.77
CA LYS A 366 8.85 0.04 18.45
C LYS A 366 7.62 0.93 18.52
N GLY A 367 6.47 0.45 18.05
CA GLY A 367 5.23 1.22 17.95
C GLY A 367 4.35 1.14 19.19
N LEU A 368 4.80 0.50 20.25
CA LEU A 368 4.03 0.35 21.47
C LEU A 368 3.98 1.69 22.21
N GLU A 369 2.78 2.18 22.48
CA GLU A 369 2.52 3.48 23.11
C GLU A 369 2.29 3.35 24.63
N SER A 370 1.68 2.24 25.05
CA SER A 370 1.39 1.97 26.47
C SER A 370 1.23 0.48 26.77
N ILE A 371 1.55 0.08 28.01
CA ILE A 371 1.45 -1.30 28.51
C ILE A 371 0.67 -1.32 29.84
N SER A 372 -0.22 -2.29 30.02
CA SER A 372 -0.87 -2.52 31.31
C SER A 372 0.14 -3.09 32.34
N PRO A 373 0.18 -2.58 33.59
CA PRO A 373 0.97 -3.17 34.67
C PRO A 373 0.71 -4.67 34.87
N THR A 374 -0.51 -5.13 34.56
CA THR A 374 -0.92 -6.54 34.65
C THR A 374 -0.07 -7.44 33.73
N VAL A 375 0.38 -6.90 32.59
CA VAL A 375 1.25 -7.64 31.65
C VAL A 375 2.57 -7.97 32.32
N ILE A 376 3.19 -7.01 32.99
CA ILE A 376 4.57 -7.11 33.50
C ILE A 376 4.62 -7.83 34.85
N THR A 377 3.55 -7.75 35.62
CA THR A 377 3.43 -8.41 36.93
C THR A 377 2.86 -9.82 36.76
N ARG A 378 1.55 -9.91 36.51
CA ARG A 378 0.80 -11.16 36.57
C ARG A 378 0.97 -12.03 35.33
N PHE A 379 0.85 -11.47 34.13
CA PHE A 379 0.85 -12.27 32.89
C PHE A 379 2.18 -12.98 32.66
N LEU A 380 3.31 -12.29 32.87
CA LEU A 380 4.64 -12.89 32.73
C LEU A 380 4.86 -14.04 33.73
N GLU A 381 4.44 -13.88 34.98
CA GLU A 381 4.51 -14.95 35.99
C GLU A 381 3.66 -16.16 35.61
N GLU A 382 2.39 -15.95 35.24
CA GLU A 382 1.46 -17.02 34.87
C GLU A 382 1.92 -17.79 33.62
N ASN A 383 2.69 -17.15 32.73
CA ASN A 383 3.14 -17.74 31.46
C ASN A 383 4.65 -17.99 31.40
N ALA A 384 5.38 -17.90 32.52
CA ALA A 384 6.84 -17.99 32.55
C ALA A 384 7.38 -19.27 31.88
N GLN A 385 6.77 -20.42 32.16
CA GLN A 385 7.17 -21.70 31.55
C GLN A 385 6.98 -21.72 30.03
N ALA A 386 5.87 -21.16 29.54
CA ALA A 386 5.61 -21.07 28.10
C ALA A 386 6.59 -20.13 27.40
N LEU A 387 6.91 -18.99 28.03
CA LEU A 387 7.88 -18.03 27.51
C LEU A 387 9.29 -18.63 27.45
N ILE A 388 9.70 -19.36 28.49
CA ILE A 388 11.00 -20.08 28.52
C ILE A 388 11.07 -21.13 27.40
N ALA A 389 9.99 -21.87 27.17
CA ALA A 389 9.93 -22.86 26.08
C ALA A 389 10.04 -22.23 24.68
N LEU A 390 9.73 -20.94 24.55
CA LEU A 390 9.78 -20.19 23.29
C LEU A 390 11.08 -19.41 23.09
N ARG A 391 11.99 -19.39 24.07
CA ARG A 391 13.19 -18.51 24.08
C ARG A 391 14.09 -18.64 22.84
N ASP A 392 14.18 -19.84 22.27
CA ASP A 392 15.06 -20.14 21.13
C ASP A 392 14.35 -19.86 19.78
N ARG A 393 13.06 -19.52 19.83
CA ARG A 393 12.20 -19.27 18.66
C ARG A 393 11.69 -17.84 18.59
N VAL A 394 11.58 -17.16 19.72
CA VAL A 394 11.07 -15.80 19.81
C VAL A 394 12.23 -14.85 20.10
N VAL A 395 12.36 -13.84 19.25
CA VAL A 395 13.36 -12.77 19.37
C VAL A 395 12.64 -11.44 19.47
N PHE A 396 13.14 -10.53 20.27
CA PHE A 396 12.56 -9.20 20.42
C PHE A 396 13.36 -8.15 19.65
N ARG A 397 12.69 -7.07 19.26
CA ARG A 397 13.31 -5.80 18.82
C ARG A 397 12.75 -4.67 19.67
N HIS A 398 13.59 -3.72 20.04
CA HIS A 398 13.24 -2.55 20.86
C HIS A 398 12.73 -2.89 22.28
N LEU A 399 13.05 -4.07 22.81
CA LEU A 399 12.64 -4.49 24.14
C LEU A 399 13.36 -3.68 25.21
N ARG A 400 14.69 -3.58 25.15
CA ARG A 400 15.47 -2.82 26.15
C ARG A 400 15.04 -1.36 26.22
N SER A 401 14.78 -0.73 25.07
CA SER A 401 14.28 0.65 25.03
C SER A 401 12.92 0.80 25.72
N VAL A 402 12.00 -0.15 25.50
CA VAL A 402 10.68 -0.14 26.13
C VAL A 402 10.80 -0.38 27.64
N LEU A 403 11.59 -1.37 28.07
CA LEU A 403 11.79 -1.69 29.48
C LEU A 403 12.45 -0.55 30.26
N ALA A 404 13.38 0.18 29.64
CA ALA A 404 14.01 1.35 30.26
C ALA A 404 12.98 2.44 30.61
N VAL A 405 12.06 2.75 29.69
CA VAL A 405 10.99 3.74 29.91
C VAL A 405 10.01 3.27 30.97
N VAL A 406 9.58 2.01 30.89
CA VAL A 406 8.68 1.41 31.89
C VAL A 406 9.31 1.46 33.29
N LYS A 407 10.58 1.07 33.41
CA LYS A 407 11.31 1.08 34.69
C LYS A 407 11.38 2.49 35.27
N ALA A 408 11.63 3.51 34.45
CA ALA A 408 11.61 4.91 34.88
C ALA A 408 10.23 5.31 35.41
N ASN A 409 9.16 4.95 34.70
CA ASN A 409 7.78 5.26 35.08
C ASN A 409 7.27 4.48 36.31
N LEU A 410 7.91 3.36 36.67
CA LEU A 410 7.62 2.57 37.88
C LEU A 410 8.50 2.96 39.09
N GLY A 411 9.26 4.05 39.02
CA GLY A 411 10.12 4.49 40.12
C GLY A 411 11.40 3.66 40.28
N GLY A 412 11.88 3.05 39.20
CA GLY A 412 13.20 2.41 39.14
C GLY A 412 13.20 0.89 39.36
N VAL A 413 12.07 0.27 39.70
CA VAL A 413 11.94 -1.19 39.88
C VAL A 413 11.11 -1.78 38.76
N LEU A 414 11.64 -2.82 38.11
CA LEU A 414 10.94 -3.58 37.07
C LEU A 414 10.56 -4.96 37.62
N PRO A 415 9.27 -5.29 37.77
CA PRO A 415 8.82 -6.63 38.13
C PRO A 415 9.30 -7.67 37.11
N ASN A 416 9.60 -8.88 37.56
CA ASN A 416 10.00 -10.00 36.71
C ASN A 416 11.22 -9.73 35.80
N ALA A 417 12.15 -8.87 36.25
CA ALA A 417 13.37 -8.51 35.52
C ALA A 417 14.15 -9.74 35.01
N GLU A 418 14.20 -10.80 35.81
CA GLU A 418 14.89 -12.06 35.50
C GLU A 418 14.36 -12.74 34.22
N LEU A 419 13.06 -12.63 33.92
CA LEU A 419 12.47 -13.23 32.72
C LEU A 419 12.92 -12.50 31.44
N PHE A 420 13.26 -11.21 31.54
CA PHE A 420 13.73 -10.42 30.40
C PHE A 420 15.21 -10.64 30.08
N GLU A 421 16.00 -11.16 31.02
CA GLU A 421 17.40 -11.55 30.77
C GLU A 421 17.50 -12.89 29.99
N LEU A 422 16.42 -13.66 29.97
CA LEU A 422 16.35 -14.96 29.29
C LEU A 422 15.94 -14.87 27.82
N VAL A 423 15.57 -13.68 27.33
CA VAL A 423 15.10 -13.48 25.95
C VAL A 423 16.19 -12.91 25.06
N SER A 424 16.19 -13.34 23.80
CA SER A 424 17.11 -12.81 22.79
C SER A 424 16.56 -11.51 22.21
N GLU A 425 17.43 -10.51 22.03
CA GLU A 425 17.10 -9.25 21.36
C GLU A 425 17.98 -9.07 20.12
N GLU A 426 17.35 -8.79 18.99
CA GLU A 426 18.03 -8.39 17.76
C GLU A 426 18.40 -6.91 17.85
N SER A 427 19.68 -6.63 17.57
CA SER A 427 20.26 -5.30 17.50
C SER A 427 19.86 -4.54 16.24
#